data_AF-A0A382X8G0-F1
#
_entry.id   AF-A0A382X8G0-F1
#
_cell.length_a   1.000
_cell.length_b   1.000
_cell.length_c   1.000
_cell.angle_alpha   90.00
_cell.angle_beta   90.00
_cell.angle_gamma   90.00
#
_symmetry.space_group_name_H-M   'P 1'
#
loop_
_entity.id
_entity.type
_entity.pdbx_description
1 polymer ?
#
loop_
_entity_poly.entity_id
_entity_poly.type
_entity_poly.pdbx_seq_one_letter_code
_entity_poly.pdbx_strand_id
1 'polypeptide(L)' 'MKKIVSFFIIFLTTNLYALPDCLADSSERWDNCVGTSTMPNGEIYVGDFKNGNRTGQGTYTWPSGDVY' A
#
# COMPACT_ATOMS: atom_id res chain seq x y z
N MET A 1 -11.30 -12.11 -44.32
CA MET A 1 -11.85 -10.78 -43.98
C MET A 1 -12.11 -10.77 -42.48
N LYS A 2 -11.19 -10.16 -41.71
CA LYS A 2 -11.40 -8.90 -40.98
C LYS A 2 -12.30 -9.02 -39.73
N LYS A 3 -11.59 -9.14 -38.59
CA LYS A 3 -11.88 -8.57 -37.25
C LYS A 3 -13.05 -9.26 -36.51
N ILE A 4 -13.12 -9.35 -35.19
CA ILE A 4 -12.63 -8.48 -34.12
C ILE A 4 -12.17 -9.35 -32.94
N VAL A 5 -11.03 -8.98 -32.41
CA VAL A 5 -10.52 -9.24 -31.06
C VAL A 5 -11.65 -9.36 -30.02
N SER A 6 -11.96 -10.57 -29.57
CA SER A 6 -12.57 -10.76 -28.24
C SER A 6 -11.54 -11.42 -27.33
N PHE A 7 -10.40 -10.74 -27.22
CA PHE A 7 -9.47 -10.85 -26.10
C PHE A 7 -9.87 -9.79 -25.08
N PHE A 8 -11.16 -9.71 -24.72
CA PHE A 8 -11.52 -9.17 -23.42
C PHE A 8 -11.25 -10.29 -22.42
N ILE A 9 -9.96 -10.53 -22.21
CA ILE A 9 -9.47 -11.04 -20.94
C ILE A 9 -10.16 -10.17 -19.91
N ILE A 10 -10.91 -10.86 -19.07
CA ILE A 10 -11.40 -10.45 -17.78
C ILE A 10 -10.37 -9.47 -17.14
N PHE A 11 -10.56 -8.16 -17.32
CA PHE A 11 -10.14 -7.17 -16.32
C PHE A 11 -11.35 -7.08 -15.39
N LEU A 12 -11.67 -8.18 -14.70
CA LEU A 12 -11.28 -8.37 -13.30
C LEU A 12 -11.36 -7.01 -12.61
N THR A 13 -12.53 -6.73 -12.07
CA THR A 13 -12.83 -5.55 -11.26
C THR A 13 -11.66 -5.29 -10.32
N THR A 14 -10.74 -4.38 -10.69
CA THR A 14 -9.69 -3.95 -9.78
C THR A 14 -10.44 -3.27 -8.65
N ASN A 15 -10.52 -3.98 -7.53
CA ASN A 15 -11.25 -3.60 -6.34
C ASN A 15 -11.13 -2.09 -6.11
N LEU A 16 -12.27 -1.41 -6.08
CA LEU A 16 -12.41 0.03 -5.83
C LEU A 16 -12.08 0.39 -4.36
N TYR A 17 -11.23 -0.40 -3.69
CA TYR A 17 -10.99 -0.39 -2.25
C TYR A 17 -9.50 -0.27 -1.87
N ALA A 18 -8.63 0.10 -2.81
CA ALA A 18 -7.26 0.45 -2.44
C ALA A 18 -7.26 1.80 -1.70
N LEU A 19 -6.64 1.84 -0.52
CA LEU A 19 -6.47 3.08 0.23
C LEU A 19 -5.53 4.04 -0.54
N PRO A 20 -5.71 5.37 -0.41
CA PRO A 20 -4.81 6.36 -0.99
C PRO A 20 -3.44 6.34 -0.31
N ASP A 21 -2.43 6.97 -0.93
CA ASP A 21 -1.12 7.17 -0.28
C ASP A 21 -1.21 8.14 0.90
N CYS A 22 -0.42 7.90 1.94
CA CYS A 22 -0.31 8.82 3.06
C CYS A 22 0.41 10.11 2.64
N LEU A 23 -0.16 11.26 3.02
CA LEU A 23 0.42 12.57 2.71
C LEU A 23 1.73 12.76 3.48
N ALA A 24 2.75 13.26 2.78
CA ALA A 24 4.08 13.49 3.33
C ALA A 24 4.18 14.75 4.21
N ASP A 25 3.10 15.55 4.29
CA ASP A 25 3.09 16.73 5.14
C ASP A 25 3.04 16.33 6.62
N SER A 26 3.92 16.95 7.40
CA SER A 26 4.15 16.73 8.82
C SER A 26 2.96 17.09 9.72
N SER A 27 1.96 17.81 9.19
CA SER A 27 0.80 18.26 9.97
C SER A 27 -0.37 17.28 10.00
N GLU A 28 -0.40 16.26 9.12
CA GLU A 28 -1.54 15.35 9.02
C GLU A 28 -1.26 13.98 9.62
N ARG A 29 -2.15 13.55 10.52
CA ARG A 29 -2.15 12.20 11.08
C ARG A 29 -2.56 11.23 9.97
N TRP A 30 -1.67 10.31 9.61
CA TRP A 30 -1.95 9.27 8.60
C TRP A 30 -3.21 8.47 8.97
N ASP A 31 -4.31 8.66 8.23
CA ASP A 31 -5.59 8.02 8.50
C ASP A 31 -6.23 7.45 7.22
N ASN A 32 -6.52 6.15 7.25
CA ASN A 32 -7.05 5.36 6.14
C ASN A 32 -6.23 5.56 4.84
N CYS A 33 -4.92 5.37 4.93
CA CYS A 33 -3.98 5.51 3.81
C CYS A 33 -2.91 4.41 3.84
N VAL A 34 -2.15 4.25 2.76
CA VAL A 34 -0.97 3.37 2.69
C VAL A 34 0.29 4.22 2.72
N GLY A 35 1.26 3.86 3.56
CA GLY A 35 2.47 4.66 3.76
C GLY A 35 3.71 3.81 4.03
N THR A 36 4.86 4.47 4.04
CA THR A 36 6.14 3.88 4.46
C THR A 36 6.60 4.55 5.74
N SER A 37 6.65 3.80 6.85
CA SER A 37 7.20 4.27 8.12
C SER A 37 8.57 3.64 8.35
N THR A 38 9.59 4.48 8.50
CA THR A 38 10.93 4.08 8.89
C THR A 38 11.16 4.42 10.35
N MET A 39 11.53 3.41 11.14
CA MET A 39 11.84 3.57 12.56
C MET A 39 13.30 3.99 12.76
N PRO A 40 13.64 4.63 13.90
CA PRO A 40 15.02 5.06 14.18
C PRO A 40 16.05 3.93 14.19
N ASN A 41 15.62 2.69 14.45
CA ASN A 41 16.46 1.49 14.42
C ASN A 41 16.66 0.92 13.01
N GLY A 42 16.11 1.56 11.96
CA GLY A 42 16.22 1.13 10.57
C GLY A 42 15.16 0.13 10.12
N GLU A 43 14.22 -0.26 10.97
CA GLU A 43 13.08 -1.08 10.58
C GLU A 43 12.13 -0.29 9.68
N ILE A 44 11.58 -0.95 8.67
CA ILE A 44 10.71 -0.34 7.67
C ILE A 44 9.37 -1.08 7.68
N TYR A 45 8.27 -0.33 7.70
CA TYR A 45 6.94 -0.85 7.45
C TYR A 45 6.32 -0.15 6.25
N VAL A 46 5.82 -0.92 5.29
CA VAL A 46 5.06 -0.43 4.13
C VAL A 46 3.67 -1.03 4.19
N GLY A 47 2.63 -0.24 4.41
CA GLY A 47 1.27 -0.78 4.56
C GLY A 47 0.25 0.23 5.06
N ASP A 48 -0.88 -0.28 5.54
CA ASP A 48 -2.03 0.55 5.92
C ASP A 48 -1.79 1.30 7.22
N PHE A 49 -2.28 2.53 7.27
CA PHE A 49 -2.30 3.40 8.43
C PHE A 49 -3.71 3.89 8.72
N LYS A 50 -4.07 3.88 10.01
CA LYS A 50 -5.31 4.45 10.53
C LYS A 50 -5.04 5.12 11.86
N ASN A 51 -5.50 6.36 12.00
CA ASN A 51 -5.22 7.19 13.17
C ASN A 51 -3.73 7.13 13.56
N GLY A 52 -2.81 7.29 12.61
CA GLY A 52 -1.36 7.33 12.82
C GLY A 52 -0.72 6.01 13.25
N ASN A 53 -1.47 4.91 13.27
CA ASN A 53 -0.96 3.59 13.64
C ASN A 53 -0.99 2.66 12.42
N ARG A 54 0.02 1.79 12.34
CA ARG A 54 0.06 0.67 11.39
C ARG A 54 -1.14 -0.24 11.64
N THR A 55 -1.83 -0.64 10.60
CA THR A 55 -3.03 -1.47 10.66
C THR A 55 -3.11 -2.36 9.43
N GLY A 56 -4.11 -3.25 9.36
CA GLY A 56 -4.47 -3.92 8.10
C GLY A 56 -3.32 -4.73 7.49
N GLN A 57 -3.12 -4.57 6.19
CA GLN A 57 -2.08 -5.26 5.43
C GLN A 57 -0.82 -4.39 5.34
N GLY A 58 0.34 -5.05 5.37
CA GLY A 58 1.60 -4.39 5.14
C GLY A 58 2.76 -5.38 5.21
N THR A 59 3.92 -4.90 4.83
CA THR A 59 5.18 -5.63 4.87
C THR A 59 6.10 -4.97 5.87
N TYR A 60 6.65 -5.76 6.78
CA TYR A 60 7.69 -5.35 7.71
C TYR A 60 9.05 -5.82 7.20
N THR A 61 10.05 -4.96 7.27
CA THR A 61 11.44 -5.29 6.91
C THR A 61 12.36 -4.89 8.03
N TRP A 62 13.14 -5.85 8.52
CA TRP A 62 14.17 -5.60 9.54
C TRP A 62 15.48 -5.17 8.89
N PRO A 63 16.37 -4.48 9.62
CA PRO A 63 17.72 -4.16 9.16
C PRO A 63 18.55 -5.38 8.75
N SER A 64 18.22 -6.57 9.28
CA SER A 64 18.82 -7.85 8.86
C SER A 64 18.46 -8.25 7.43
N GLY A 65 17.41 -7.66 6.85
CA GLY A 65 16.81 -8.04 5.57
C GLY A 65 15.68 -9.05 5.70
N ASP A 66 15.35 -9.49 6.92
CA ASP A 66 14.17 -10.33 7.15
C ASP A 66 12.89 -9.55 6.79
N VAL A 67 11.88 -10.27 6.31
CA VAL A 67 10.61 -9.70 5.85
C VAL A 67 9.43 -10.50 6.41
N TYR A 68 8.40 -9.80 6.89
CA TYR A 68 7.13 -10.37 7.38
C TYR A 68 5.93 -9.70 6.72
#